data_AF-G3TR18-F1
#
_entry.id   AF-G3TR18-F1
#
_cell.length_a   1.000
_cell.length_b   1.000
_cell.length_c   1.000
_cell.angle_alpha   90.00
_cell.angle_beta   90.00
_cell.angle_gamma   90.00
#
_symmetry.space_group_name_H-M   'P 1'
#
loop_
_entity.id
_entity.type
_entity.pdbx_description
1 polymer ?
#
loop_
_entity_poly.entity_id
_entity_poly.type
_entity_poly.pdbx_seq_one_letter_code
_entity_poly.pdbx_strand_id
1 'polypeptide(L)'
;MEVPSVKDFQWKRLAPLPSRRVYCSLLETGGQIYAIGGCDDNGVPMDCFEVYSPEADQWTALPPLPTARAGVAVTALGKRIMVIGGVGTSQLPLKVVEMYNIDEGKWKKRSGLREAAMGISVTAKDYRVYAAGGMGLDLRPHNHLQHYDMLKDMWVSLAPMPTPRYAATSFLRGSKIYVLGGRQSKYAVNAFEVFDIETRSWTKFPNIPCKRAFSSFVTLDNRLYSLGGLRQGRLYRQPKFLRTMDVFDMEQGGWLKMERSFFLKKRRADFVAGSLSGRVIVAGGLGNQPTVLETAEAFHPGKNKWETLPAMPTPRCACSSIVLKNCLLAVGGVNQGLSNAVEALCVSDA
;
A
#
# COMPACT_ATOMS: atom_id res chain seq x y z
N MET A 1 17.28 -16.68 -12.62
CA MET A 1 17.80 -16.80 -11.24
C MET A 1 16.95 -17.81 -10.51
N GLU A 2 17.59 -18.69 -9.75
CA GLU A 2 16.89 -19.67 -8.92
C GLU A 2 16.15 -18.96 -7.78
N VAL A 3 14.94 -19.43 -7.44
CA VAL A 3 14.16 -18.86 -6.34
C VAL A 3 14.79 -19.29 -5.01
N PRO A 4 15.24 -18.37 -4.14
CA PRO A 4 15.97 -18.72 -2.92
C PRO A 4 15.20 -19.65 -1.99
N SER A 5 15.93 -20.43 -1.18
CA SER A 5 15.35 -21.23 -0.11
C SER A 5 14.84 -20.33 1.01
N VAL A 6 13.83 -20.79 1.76
CA VAL A 6 13.36 -20.06 2.95
C VAL A 6 14.43 -19.91 4.04
N LYS A 7 15.50 -20.71 3.99
CA LYS A 7 16.65 -20.62 4.90
C LYS A 7 17.55 -19.42 4.63
N ASP A 8 17.49 -18.87 3.41
CA ASP A 8 18.33 -17.76 2.98
C ASP A 8 17.76 -16.40 3.42
N PHE A 9 16.51 -16.40 3.87
CA PHE A 9 15.82 -15.23 4.38
C PHE A 9 16.16 -14.97 5.84
N GLN A 10 16.52 -13.74 6.15
CA GLN A 10 16.82 -13.30 7.51
C GLN A 10 16.23 -11.93 7.79
N TRP A 11 15.75 -11.75 9.02
CA TRP A 11 15.32 -10.44 9.48
C TRP A 11 16.51 -9.64 10.01
N LYS A 12 16.58 -8.38 9.60
CA LYS A 12 17.50 -7.38 10.14
C LYS A 12 16.69 -6.31 10.85
N ARG A 13 17.12 -5.93 12.05
CA ARG A 13 16.65 -4.71 12.72
C ARG A 13 17.46 -3.55 12.15
N LEU A 14 16.77 -2.54 11.65
CA LEU A 14 17.35 -1.33 11.09
C LEU A 14 17.17 -0.17 12.07
N ALA A 15 17.75 0.99 11.78
CA ALA A 15 17.54 2.18 12.58
C ALA A 15 16.03 2.46 12.75
N PRO A 16 15.58 2.69 14.00
CA PRO A 16 14.17 2.87 14.28
C PRO A 16 13.69 4.19 13.69
N LEU A 17 12.41 4.22 13.33
CA LEU A 17 11.73 5.42 12.85
C LEU A 17 11.79 6.50 13.95
N PRO A 18 12.32 7.71 13.70
CA PRO A 18 12.50 8.71 14.75
C PRO A 18 11.16 9.10 15.41
N SER A 19 10.15 9.34 14.59
CA SER A 19 8.79 9.67 15.04
C SER A 19 7.87 8.45 14.97
N ARG A 20 7.42 7.91 16.11
CA ARG A 20 6.44 6.80 16.16
C ARG A 20 5.12 7.23 15.51
N ARG A 21 4.64 6.45 14.53
CA ARG A 21 3.42 6.78 13.79
C ARG A 21 2.76 5.59 13.09
N VAL A 22 1.47 5.74 12.79
CA VAL A 22 0.67 4.86 11.91
C VAL A 22 0.07 5.64 10.76
N TYR A 23 -0.43 4.93 9.74
CA TYR A 23 -1.02 5.56 8.54
C TYR A 23 -0.08 6.54 7.82
N CYS A 24 1.23 6.42 8.05
CA CYS A 24 2.23 7.08 7.23
C CYS A 24 2.27 6.40 5.86
N SER A 25 2.73 7.13 4.86
CA SER A 25 2.96 6.55 3.53
C SER A 25 4.46 6.42 3.29
N LEU A 26 4.86 5.28 2.74
CA LEU A 26 6.23 5.05 2.30
C LEU A 26 6.36 5.28 0.80
N LEU A 27 7.48 5.84 0.39
CA LEU A 27 7.84 6.02 -1.00
C LEU A 27 9.32 5.73 -1.18
N GLU A 28 9.65 4.90 -2.16
CA GLU A 28 11.03 4.70 -2.60
C GLU A 28 11.30 5.60 -3.79
N THR A 29 12.41 6.34 -3.74
CA THR A 29 12.96 7.03 -4.90
C THR A 29 14.44 7.32 -4.67
N GLY A 30 15.25 7.16 -5.72
CA GLY A 30 16.70 7.37 -5.63
C GLY A 30 17.41 6.43 -4.67
N GLY A 31 16.88 5.21 -4.44
CA GLY A 31 17.47 4.22 -3.54
C GLY A 31 17.27 4.52 -2.06
N GLN A 32 16.43 5.50 -1.71
CA GLN A 32 16.10 5.91 -0.35
C GLN A 32 14.61 5.72 -0.09
N ILE A 33 14.24 5.58 1.18
CA ILE A 33 12.85 5.44 1.60
C ILE A 33 12.40 6.69 2.34
N TYR A 34 11.32 7.29 1.90
CA TYR A 34 10.69 8.44 2.53
C TYR A 34 9.47 7.99 3.30
N ALA A 35 9.38 8.37 4.57
CA ALA A 35 8.23 8.11 5.42
C ALA A 35 7.49 9.43 5.69
N ILE A 36 6.26 9.52 5.19
CA ILE A 36 5.54 10.78 4.96
C ILE A 36 4.27 10.82 5.80
N GLY A 37 4.14 11.83 6.65
CA GLY A 37 2.95 12.07 7.48
C GLY A 37 2.63 10.88 8.39
N GLY A 38 1.34 10.72 8.73
CA GLY A 38 0.84 9.68 9.63
C GLY A 38 0.18 10.28 10.87
N CYS A 39 -0.20 9.44 11.83
CA CYS A 39 -0.76 9.84 13.11
C CYS A 39 0.14 9.42 14.27
N ASP A 40 0.23 10.27 15.30
CA ASP A 40 0.89 9.97 16.57
C ASP A 40 0.05 9.05 17.48
N ASP A 41 0.53 8.80 18.70
CA ASP A 41 -0.13 7.97 19.70
C ASP A 41 -1.53 8.48 20.10
N ASN A 42 -1.80 9.78 19.92
CA ASN A 42 -3.10 10.39 20.21
C ASN A 42 -4.03 10.41 18.98
N GLY A 43 -3.60 9.83 17.86
CA GLY A 43 -4.34 9.86 16.61
C GLY A 43 -4.31 11.22 15.90
N VAL A 44 -3.41 12.12 16.30
CA VAL A 44 -3.26 13.45 15.69
C VAL A 44 -2.39 13.33 14.44
N PRO A 45 -2.89 13.76 13.26
CA PRO A 45 -2.11 13.80 12.04
C PRO A 45 -0.85 14.68 12.16
N MET A 46 0.26 14.19 11.64
CA MET A 46 1.59 14.79 11.77
C MET A 46 2.09 15.37 10.44
N ASP A 47 3.06 16.28 10.52
CA ASP A 47 3.82 16.83 9.39
C ASP A 47 5.21 16.22 9.23
N CYS A 48 5.51 15.12 9.94
CA CYS A 48 6.79 14.44 9.86
C CYS A 48 7.12 14.01 8.42
N PHE A 49 8.31 14.38 7.97
CA PHE A 49 8.89 13.93 6.72
C PHE A 49 10.32 13.51 6.96
N GLU A 50 10.58 12.21 6.84
CA GLU A 50 11.87 11.61 7.19
C GLU A 50 12.33 10.72 6.05
N VAL A 51 13.64 10.71 5.79
CA VAL A 51 14.27 9.85 4.79
C VAL A 51 15.21 8.85 5.45
N TYR A 52 15.14 7.60 5.02
CA TYR A 52 16.03 6.54 5.42
C TYR A 52 17.08 6.30 4.35
N SER A 53 18.35 6.39 4.73
CA SER A 53 19.50 5.96 3.93
C SER A 53 19.85 4.51 4.31
N PRO A 54 19.68 3.54 3.40
CA PRO A 54 20.04 2.15 3.65
C PRO A 54 21.55 1.93 3.78
N GLU A 55 22.37 2.80 3.18
CA GLU A 55 23.84 2.69 3.23
C GLU A 55 24.39 3.08 4.59
N ALA A 56 23.78 4.10 5.21
CA ALA A 56 24.17 4.57 6.54
C ALA A 56 23.37 3.90 7.68
N ASP A 57 22.35 3.10 7.33
CA ASP A 57 21.30 2.65 8.25
C ASP A 57 20.83 3.79 9.18
N GLN A 58 20.42 4.91 8.57
CA GLN A 58 20.11 6.13 9.33
C GLN A 58 18.89 6.85 8.75
N TRP A 59 18.04 7.33 9.66
CA TRP A 59 16.96 8.26 9.35
C TRP A 59 17.43 9.70 9.53
N THR A 60 17.04 10.55 8.58
CA THR A 60 17.26 12.00 8.63
C THR A 60 15.91 12.70 8.53
N ALA A 61 15.64 13.62 9.45
CA ALA A 61 14.48 14.50 9.36
C ALA A 61 14.71 15.52 8.23
N LEU A 62 13.70 15.66 7.37
CA LEU A 62 13.67 16.64 6.29
C LEU A 62 12.74 17.80 6.67
N PRO A 63 12.73 18.91 5.90
CA PRO A 63 11.74 19.96 6.10
C PRO A 63 10.32 19.38 6.15
N PRO A 64 9.52 19.69 7.19
CA PRO A 64 8.24 19.04 7.43
C PRO A 64 7.23 19.35 6.32
N LEU A 65 6.18 18.52 6.22
CA LEU A 65 5.07 18.81 5.32
C LEU A 65 4.46 20.17 5.68
N PRO A 66 4.20 21.07 4.71
CA PRO A 66 3.55 22.35 4.99
C PRO A 66 2.15 22.21 5.62
N THR A 67 1.47 21.08 5.40
CA THR A 67 0.21 20.74 6.07
C THR A 67 0.32 19.37 6.74
N ALA A 68 0.16 19.29 8.07
CA ALA A 68 0.13 18.03 8.81
C ALA A 68 -1.04 17.13 8.39
N ARG A 69 -0.77 15.86 8.06
CA ARG A 69 -1.78 14.93 7.54
C ARG A 69 -1.38 13.46 7.59
N ALA A 70 -2.38 12.59 7.62
CA ALA A 70 -2.25 11.13 7.61
C ALA A 70 -2.97 10.48 6.43
N GLY A 71 -2.60 9.23 6.10
CA GLY A 71 -3.26 8.44 5.06
C GLY A 71 -3.19 9.09 3.67
N VAL A 72 -2.04 9.72 3.37
CA VAL A 72 -1.81 10.48 2.14
C VAL A 72 -1.53 9.56 0.95
N ALA A 73 -1.96 9.97 -0.24
CA ALA A 73 -1.49 9.36 -1.48
C ALA A 73 -0.13 9.98 -1.86
N VAL A 74 0.86 9.16 -2.17
CA VAL A 74 2.23 9.61 -2.47
C VAL A 74 2.77 8.98 -3.74
N THR A 75 3.51 9.75 -4.54
CA THR A 75 4.20 9.24 -5.72
C THR A 75 5.45 10.06 -6.02
N ALA A 76 6.39 9.46 -6.75
CA ALA A 76 7.61 10.12 -7.22
C ALA A 76 7.53 10.39 -8.73
N LEU A 77 8.06 11.54 -9.14
CA LEU A 77 8.24 11.95 -10.52
C LEU A 77 9.68 12.46 -10.69
N GLY A 78 10.59 11.53 -11.00
CA GLY A 78 12.02 11.81 -10.92
C GLY A 78 12.39 12.21 -9.48
N LYS A 79 13.07 13.35 -9.32
CA LYS A 79 13.50 13.88 -8.02
C LYS A 79 12.45 14.71 -7.27
N ARG A 80 11.17 14.44 -7.53
CA ARG A 80 10.06 15.19 -6.94
C ARG A 80 9.08 14.23 -6.31
N ILE A 81 8.75 14.47 -5.04
CA ILE A 81 7.79 13.68 -4.28
C ILE A 81 6.51 14.48 -4.17
N MET A 82 5.42 13.95 -4.73
CA MET A 82 4.10 14.57 -4.65
C MET A 82 3.25 13.88 -3.59
N VAL A 83 2.62 14.68 -2.74
CA VAL A 83 1.74 14.23 -1.66
C VAL A 83 0.35 14.83 -1.87
N ILE A 84 -0.67 13.98 -1.94
CA ILE A 84 -2.03 14.32 -2.39
C ILE A 84 -3.04 13.90 -1.32
N GLY A 85 -3.95 14.83 -0.98
CA GLY A 85 -5.10 14.58 -0.13
C GLY A 85 -4.71 14.10 1.27
N GLY A 86 -5.47 13.15 1.82
CA GLY A 86 -5.28 12.63 3.18
C GLY A 86 -6.19 13.33 4.19
N VAL A 87 -5.96 13.07 5.47
CA VAL A 87 -6.76 13.62 6.59
C VAL A 87 -5.90 14.59 7.40
N GLY A 88 -6.35 15.83 7.54
CA GLY A 88 -5.64 16.87 8.31
C GLY A 88 -5.96 16.84 9.80
N THR A 89 -5.34 17.74 10.57
CA THR A 89 -5.49 17.82 12.04
C THR A 89 -6.93 18.06 12.53
N SER A 90 -7.79 18.62 11.68
CA SER A 90 -9.24 18.74 11.93
C SER A 90 -10.03 17.43 11.74
N GLN A 91 -9.34 16.31 11.46
CA GLN A 91 -9.94 14.99 11.17
C GLN A 91 -10.82 14.98 9.91
N LEU A 92 -10.57 15.92 8.99
CA LEU A 92 -11.29 16.05 7.73
C LEU A 92 -10.39 15.74 6.53
N PRO A 93 -10.93 15.12 5.47
CA PRO A 93 -10.28 15.01 4.18
C PRO A 93 -9.77 16.36 3.67
N LEU A 94 -8.62 16.34 2.98
CA LEU A 94 -7.98 17.52 2.41
C LEU A 94 -8.01 17.49 0.88
N LYS A 95 -8.05 18.70 0.28
CA LYS A 95 -7.80 18.90 -1.16
C LYS A 95 -6.34 19.23 -1.48
N VAL A 96 -5.48 19.27 -0.46
CA VAL A 96 -4.12 19.80 -0.54
C VAL A 96 -3.25 18.89 -1.39
N VAL A 97 -2.45 19.51 -2.27
CA VAL A 97 -1.39 18.87 -3.03
C VAL A 97 -0.12 19.67 -2.81
N GLU A 98 0.92 18.99 -2.36
CA GLU A 98 2.22 19.59 -2.11
C GLU A 98 3.29 18.70 -2.72
N MET A 99 4.36 19.33 -3.19
CA MET A 99 5.45 18.62 -3.84
C MET A 99 6.79 19.05 -3.25
N TYR A 100 7.59 18.07 -2.86
CA TYR A 100 8.95 18.26 -2.38
C TYR A 100 9.93 18.06 -3.53
N ASN A 101 10.84 19.01 -3.73
CA ASN A 101 11.99 18.85 -4.63
C ASN A 101 13.18 18.35 -3.79
N ILE A 102 13.70 17.16 -4.13
CA ILE A 102 14.79 16.52 -3.41
C ILE A 102 16.10 17.31 -3.51
N ASP A 103 16.40 17.88 -4.68
CA ASP A 103 17.64 18.64 -4.89
C ASP A 103 17.60 20.01 -4.18
N GLU A 104 16.44 20.68 -4.19
CA GLU A 104 16.28 21.98 -3.54
C GLU A 104 16.06 21.88 -2.03
N GLY A 105 15.66 20.70 -1.53
CA GLY A 105 15.25 20.50 -0.15
C GLY A 105 14.01 21.31 0.24
N LYS A 106 13.08 21.56 -0.70
CA LYS A 106 11.96 22.51 -0.50
C LYS A 106 10.62 21.96 -0.96
N TRP A 107 9.60 22.28 -0.16
CA TRP A 107 8.20 22.07 -0.50
C TRP A 107 7.66 23.22 -1.34
N LYS A 108 6.79 22.89 -2.30
CA LYS A 108 5.98 23.84 -3.07
C LYS A 108 4.53 23.37 -3.06
N LYS A 109 3.62 24.27 -2.73
CA LYS A 109 2.17 24.04 -2.89
C LYS A 109 1.85 23.96 -4.38
N ARG A 110 0.93 23.06 -4.73
CA ARG A 110 0.44 22.83 -6.09
C ARG A 110 -1.07 23.00 -6.17
N SER A 111 -1.59 23.01 -7.38
CA SER A 111 -3.04 23.00 -7.60
C SER A 111 -3.67 21.81 -6.88
N GLY A 112 -4.59 22.14 -5.99
CA GLY A 112 -5.30 21.17 -5.17
C GLY A 112 -6.28 20.33 -5.98
N LEU A 113 -6.74 19.24 -5.37
CA LEU A 113 -7.86 18.47 -5.88
C LEU A 113 -9.11 19.36 -5.98
N ARG A 114 -10.01 19.00 -6.91
CA ARG A 114 -11.31 19.68 -7.05
C ARG A 114 -12.12 19.60 -5.76
N GLU A 115 -12.13 18.42 -5.15
CA GLU A 115 -12.85 18.10 -3.91
C GLU A 115 -11.87 17.46 -2.93
N ALA A 116 -12.06 17.73 -1.64
CA ALA A 116 -11.27 17.11 -0.60
C ALA A 116 -11.52 15.60 -0.55
N ALA A 117 -10.47 14.79 -0.45
CA ALA A 117 -10.63 13.34 -0.42
C ALA A 117 -9.52 12.62 0.36
N MET A 118 -9.92 11.58 1.10
CA MET A 118 -9.02 10.63 1.74
C MET A 118 -9.07 9.26 1.06
N GLY A 119 -8.03 8.45 1.23
CA GLY A 119 -7.97 7.10 0.64
C GLY A 119 -7.94 7.10 -0.88
N ILE A 120 -7.30 8.11 -1.48
CA ILE A 120 -7.06 8.19 -2.91
C ILE A 120 -6.00 7.15 -3.29
N SER A 121 -6.16 6.49 -4.43
CA SER A 121 -5.12 5.65 -5.03
C SER A 121 -4.35 6.45 -6.08
N VAL A 122 -3.03 6.31 -6.13
CA VAL A 122 -2.18 7.11 -7.04
C VAL A 122 -1.20 6.25 -7.82
N THR A 123 -1.03 6.58 -9.10
CA THR A 123 0.03 6.05 -9.98
C THR A 123 0.65 7.20 -10.79
N ALA A 124 1.84 7.01 -11.33
CA ALA A 124 2.52 8.02 -12.14
C ALA A 124 3.09 7.41 -13.43
N LYS A 125 2.99 8.15 -14.55
CA LYS A 125 3.55 7.81 -15.86
C LYS A 125 3.84 9.08 -16.67
N ASP A 126 4.98 9.15 -17.36
CA ASP A 126 5.30 10.20 -18.34
C ASP A 126 4.97 11.63 -17.86
N TYR A 127 5.46 12.02 -16.68
CA TYR A 127 5.20 13.32 -16.04
C TYR A 127 3.74 13.61 -15.67
N ARG A 128 2.87 12.60 -15.65
CA ARG A 128 1.49 12.71 -15.17
C ARG A 128 1.31 11.86 -13.93
N VAL A 129 0.54 12.41 -12.98
CA VAL A 129 0.08 11.68 -11.79
C VAL A 129 -1.39 11.39 -11.95
N TYR A 130 -1.80 10.14 -11.82
CA TYR A 130 -3.19 9.72 -11.92
C TYR A 130 -3.71 9.44 -10.51
N ALA A 131 -4.74 10.17 -10.10
CA ALA A 131 -5.45 10.01 -8.84
C ALA A 131 -6.82 9.36 -9.11
N ALA A 132 -7.09 8.26 -8.41
CA ALA A 132 -8.31 7.47 -8.58
C ALA A 132 -9.05 7.31 -7.24
N GLY A 133 -10.35 7.63 -7.26
CA GLY A 133 -11.27 7.43 -6.15
C GLY A 133 -11.08 8.39 -4.99
N GLY A 134 -11.21 7.84 -3.78
CA GLY A 134 -11.19 8.58 -2.53
C GLY A 134 -12.59 8.76 -1.94
N MET A 135 -12.66 9.33 -0.74
CA MET A 135 -13.93 9.62 -0.06
C MET A 135 -13.93 11.06 0.44
N GLY A 136 -14.99 11.78 0.11
CA GLY A 136 -15.17 13.19 0.44
C GLY A 136 -15.64 13.44 1.87
N LEU A 137 -15.86 14.72 2.17
CA LEU A 137 -16.39 15.21 3.45
C LEU A 137 -17.80 14.69 3.75
N ASP A 138 -18.58 14.42 2.71
CA ASP A 138 -19.93 13.87 2.77
C ASP A 138 -19.97 12.35 3.01
N LEU A 139 -18.80 11.73 3.26
CA LEU A 139 -18.61 10.29 3.45
C LEU A 139 -19.02 9.46 2.22
N ARG A 140 -19.12 10.08 1.04
CA ARG A 140 -19.42 9.39 -0.21
C ARG A 140 -18.13 8.95 -0.89
N PRO A 141 -18.00 7.67 -1.24
CA PRO A 141 -16.91 7.21 -2.09
C PRO A 141 -17.04 7.85 -3.48
N HIS A 142 -15.93 8.35 -4.01
CA HIS A 142 -15.86 8.96 -5.33
C HIS A 142 -15.51 7.92 -6.39
N ASN A 143 -15.95 8.16 -7.61
CA ASN A 143 -15.48 7.45 -8.81
C ASN A 143 -14.57 8.31 -9.69
N HIS A 144 -14.05 9.42 -9.16
CA HIS A 144 -13.20 10.32 -9.93
C HIS A 144 -11.92 9.61 -10.38
N LEU A 145 -11.58 9.78 -11.65
CA LEU A 145 -10.23 9.55 -12.17
C LEU A 145 -9.77 10.89 -12.73
N GLN A 146 -8.64 11.38 -12.24
CA GLN A 146 -8.06 12.65 -12.68
C GLN A 146 -6.57 12.46 -12.89
N HIS A 147 -5.99 13.17 -13.85
CA HIS A 147 -4.54 13.27 -13.93
C HIS A 147 -4.08 14.70 -13.67
N TYR A 148 -2.94 14.83 -13.02
CA TYR A 148 -2.24 16.07 -12.82
C TYR A 148 -1.24 16.29 -13.95
N ASP A 149 -1.39 17.39 -14.68
CA ASP A 149 -0.43 17.85 -15.68
C ASP A 149 0.64 18.69 -14.97
N MET A 150 1.84 18.14 -14.85
CA MET A 150 2.98 18.76 -14.17
C MET A 150 3.45 20.06 -14.80
N LEU A 151 3.27 20.24 -16.11
CA LEU A 151 3.74 21.44 -16.82
C LEU A 151 2.77 22.60 -16.63
N LYS A 152 1.47 22.30 -16.56
CA LYS A 152 0.40 23.30 -16.42
C LYS A 152 -0.03 23.56 -14.99
N ASP A 153 0.42 22.74 -14.04
CA ASP A 153 0.00 22.76 -12.64
C ASP A 153 -1.54 22.72 -12.52
N MET A 154 -2.16 21.72 -13.14
CA MET A 154 -3.62 21.57 -13.13
C MET A 154 -4.08 20.12 -13.15
N TRP A 155 -5.26 19.88 -12.60
CA TRP A 155 -5.95 18.59 -12.67
C TRP A 155 -6.88 18.55 -13.87
N VAL A 156 -6.83 17.44 -14.60
CA VAL A 156 -7.70 17.15 -15.74
C VAL A 156 -8.50 15.91 -15.43
N SER A 157 -9.82 16.04 -15.47
CA SER A 157 -10.74 14.90 -15.29
C SER A 157 -10.68 13.95 -16.48
N LEU A 158 -10.66 12.66 -16.19
CA LEU A 158 -10.74 11.56 -17.15
C LEU A 158 -12.09 10.85 -17.02
N ALA A 159 -12.31 9.83 -17.84
CA ALA A 159 -13.49 8.97 -17.71
C ALA A 159 -13.54 8.38 -16.28
N PRO A 160 -14.66 8.51 -15.56
CA PRO A 160 -14.75 8.10 -14.16
C PRO A 160 -14.68 6.57 -14.03
N MET A 161 -14.20 6.10 -12.87
CA MET A 161 -14.25 4.69 -12.51
C MET A 161 -15.69 4.16 -12.59
N PRO A 162 -15.90 2.94 -13.12
CA PRO A 162 -17.22 2.34 -13.08
C PRO A 162 -17.76 2.07 -11.66
N THR A 163 -16.88 1.82 -10.68
CA THR A 163 -17.27 1.61 -9.28
C THR A 163 -16.68 2.70 -8.36
N PRO A 164 -17.51 3.54 -7.69
CA PRO A 164 -17.03 4.52 -6.73
C PRO A 164 -16.43 3.85 -5.49
N ARG A 165 -15.24 4.29 -5.03
CA ARG A 165 -14.53 3.64 -3.92
C ARG A 165 -13.38 4.48 -3.38
N TYR A 166 -13.00 4.21 -2.14
CA TYR A 166 -11.79 4.73 -1.50
C TYR A 166 -10.95 3.59 -0.91
N ALA A 167 -9.71 3.89 -0.52
CA ALA A 167 -8.72 2.94 -0.04
C ALA A 167 -8.51 1.76 -1.01
N ALA A 168 -8.60 2.03 -2.31
CA ALA A 168 -8.34 1.05 -3.36
C ALA A 168 -6.84 0.92 -3.60
N THR A 169 -6.41 -0.27 -3.98
CA THR A 169 -5.04 -0.49 -4.45
C THR A 169 -5.00 -0.21 -5.95
N SER A 170 -3.96 0.46 -6.42
CA SER A 170 -3.71 0.61 -7.85
C SER A 170 -2.25 0.38 -8.19
N PHE A 171 -2.02 -0.05 -9.43
CA PHE A 171 -0.69 -0.21 -9.99
C PHE A 171 -0.73 0.05 -11.50
N LEU A 172 0.41 0.43 -12.05
CA LEU A 172 0.59 0.71 -13.47
C LEU A 172 1.30 -0.47 -14.15
N ARG A 173 0.83 -0.86 -15.34
CA ARG A 173 1.56 -1.75 -16.25
C ARG A 173 1.37 -1.28 -17.69
N GLY A 174 2.45 -0.82 -18.33
CA GLY A 174 2.39 -0.23 -19.66
C GLY A 174 1.55 1.05 -19.69
N SER A 175 0.48 1.08 -20.49
CA SER A 175 -0.51 2.16 -20.54
C SER A 175 -1.69 1.97 -19.57
N LYS A 176 -1.75 0.84 -18.86
CA LYS A 176 -2.94 0.44 -18.10
C LYS A 176 -2.78 0.67 -16.61
N ILE A 177 -3.75 1.38 -16.02
CA ILE A 177 -3.89 1.60 -14.58
C ILE A 177 -4.91 0.59 -14.06
N TYR A 178 -4.44 -0.33 -13.23
CA TYR A 178 -5.26 -1.35 -12.60
C TYR A 178 -5.74 -0.83 -11.25
N VAL A 179 -7.05 -0.89 -10.98
CA VAL A 179 -7.67 -0.46 -9.72
C VAL A 179 -8.50 -1.60 -9.14
N LEU A 180 -8.18 -1.98 -7.91
CA LEU A 180 -8.70 -3.20 -7.29
C LEU A 180 -9.11 -2.96 -5.83
N GLY A 181 -10.20 -3.64 -5.47
CA GLY A 181 -10.71 -3.65 -4.11
C GLY A 181 -11.21 -2.27 -3.66
N GLY A 182 -10.84 -1.90 -2.44
CA GLY A 182 -11.27 -0.67 -1.79
C GLY A 182 -12.55 -0.84 -0.98
N ARG A 183 -13.19 0.29 -0.69
CA ARG A 183 -14.34 0.36 0.22
C ARG A 183 -15.42 1.29 -0.30
N GLN A 184 -16.66 0.96 0.04
CA GLN A 184 -17.84 1.82 -0.06
C GLN A 184 -18.44 1.95 1.34
N SER A 185 -18.13 3.05 2.01
CA SER A 185 -18.49 3.29 3.40
C SER A 185 -18.07 2.11 4.29
N LYS A 186 -19.03 1.39 4.90
CA LYS A 186 -18.72 0.23 5.75
C LYS A 186 -18.34 -1.02 4.97
N TYR A 187 -18.63 -1.14 3.67
CA TYR A 187 -18.49 -2.38 2.92
C TYR A 187 -17.20 -2.47 2.11
N ALA A 188 -16.58 -3.66 2.09
CA ALA A 188 -15.48 -3.97 1.20
C ALA A 188 -15.98 -4.14 -0.25
N VAL A 189 -15.26 -3.54 -1.19
CA VAL A 189 -15.48 -3.64 -2.64
C VAL A 189 -14.60 -4.75 -3.20
N ASN A 190 -15.11 -5.54 -4.14
CA ASN A 190 -14.37 -6.58 -4.83
C ASN A 190 -14.23 -6.33 -6.34
N ALA A 191 -14.54 -5.12 -6.80
CA ALA A 191 -14.39 -4.76 -8.21
C ALA A 191 -12.91 -4.71 -8.62
N PHE A 192 -12.64 -5.18 -9.83
CA PHE A 192 -11.33 -5.10 -10.49
C PHE A 192 -11.50 -4.45 -11.86
N GLU A 193 -10.99 -3.23 -11.99
CA GLU A 193 -11.23 -2.36 -13.14
C GLU A 193 -9.91 -1.81 -13.65
N VAL A 194 -9.82 -1.63 -14.97
CA VAL A 194 -8.58 -1.16 -15.62
C VAL A 194 -8.89 -0.01 -16.53
N PHE A 195 -8.14 1.07 -16.37
CA PHE A 195 -8.18 2.21 -17.27
C PHE A 195 -6.98 2.16 -18.21
N ASP A 196 -7.24 2.22 -19.51
CA ASP A 196 -6.19 2.36 -20.51
C ASP A 196 -5.99 3.83 -20.84
N ILE A 197 -4.78 4.34 -20.60
CA ILE A 197 -4.43 5.75 -20.83
C ILE A 197 -4.52 6.11 -22.32
N GLU A 198 -4.21 5.17 -23.22
CA GLU A 198 -4.15 5.41 -24.66
C GLU A 198 -5.55 5.49 -25.27
N THR A 199 -6.41 4.52 -24.96
CA THR A 199 -7.80 4.50 -25.45
C THR A 199 -8.76 5.32 -24.60
N ARG A 200 -8.32 5.77 -23.42
CA ARG A 200 -9.11 6.53 -22.43
C ARG A 200 -10.40 5.83 -22.01
N SER A 201 -10.38 4.50 -21.93
CA SER A 201 -11.54 3.68 -21.64
C SER A 201 -11.31 2.73 -20.46
N TRP A 202 -12.40 2.40 -19.77
CA TRP A 202 -12.40 1.41 -18.71
C TRP A 202 -12.77 0.02 -19.23
N THR A 203 -12.09 -0.99 -18.72
CA THR A 203 -12.44 -2.41 -18.87
C THR A 203 -12.67 -3.01 -17.49
N LYS A 204 -13.76 -3.77 -17.33
CA LYS A 204 -14.04 -4.51 -16.10
C LYS A 204 -13.51 -5.93 -16.22
N PHE A 205 -12.67 -6.33 -15.27
CA PHE A 205 -12.30 -7.73 -15.10
C PHE A 205 -13.29 -8.44 -14.17
N PRO A 206 -13.28 -9.78 -14.14
CA PRO A 206 -14.00 -10.55 -13.13
C PRO A 206 -13.68 -10.04 -11.71
N ASN A 207 -14.71 -9.90 -10.89
CA ASN A 207 -14.57 -9.42 -9.52
C ASN A 207 -13.68 -10.35 -8.68
N ILE A 208 -12.96 -9.77 -7.72
CA ILE A 208 -12.20 -10.51 -6.71
C ILE A 208 -13.15 -11.50 -6.00
N PRO A 209 -12.80 -12.81 -5.92
CA PRO A 209 -13.73 -13.85 -5.46
C PRO A 209 -14.34 -13.61 -4.08
N CYS A 210 -13.65 -12.89 -3.19
CA CYS A 210 -14.15 -12.60 -1.84
C CYS A 210 -14.08 -11.11 -1.50
N LYS A 211 -15.17 -10.59 -0.90
CA LYS A 211 -15.21 -9.26 -0.28
C LYS A 211 -14.50 -9.30 1.07
N ARG A 212 -13.41 -8.56 1.20
CA ARG A 212 -12.54 -8.52 2.39
C ARG A 212 -11.94 -7.13 2.58
N ALA A 213 -11.85 -6.69 3.83
CA ALA A 213 -11.13 -5.48 4.22
C ALA A 213 -9.72 -5.85 4.68
N PHE A 214 -8.80 -4.88 4.74
CA PHE A 214 -7.44 -5.07 5.27
C PHE A 214 -6.68 -6.27 4.63
N SER A 215 -6.99 -6.54 3.36
CA SER A 215 -6.27 -7.49 2.53
C SER A 215 -5.07 -6.81 1.88
N SER A 216 -4.07 -7.59 1.49
CA SER A 216 -2.97 -7.09 0.69
C SER A 216 -3.01 -7.65 -0.72
N PHE A 217 -2.44 -6.90 -1.66
CA PHE A 217 -2.32 -7.29 -3.05
C PHE A 217 -0.86 -7.23 -3.46
N VAL A 218 -0.35 -8.33 -3.99
CA VAL A 218 1.05 -8.44 -4.44
C VAL A 218 1.06 -8.81 -5.90
N THR A 219 1.83 -8.08 -6.70
CA THR A 219 2.14 -8.45 -8.08
C THR A 219 3.49 -9.16 -8.12
N LEU A 220 3.54 -10.28 -8.84
CA LEU A 220 4.76 -11.01 -9.11
C LEU A 220 4.64 -11.64 -10.49
N ASP A 221 5.60 -11.34 -11.35
CA ASP A 221 5.59 -11.71 -12.77
C ASP A 221 4.27 -11.30 -13.46
N ASN A 222 3.59 -12.24 -14.10
CA ASN A 222 2.31 -12.03 -14.76
C ASN A 222 1.09 -12.34 -13.88
N ARG A 223 1.25 -12.36 -12.55
CA ARG A 223 0.19 -12.73 -11.62
C ARG A 223 -0.06 -11.67 -10.55
N LEU A 224 -1.33 -11.52 -10.20
CA LEU A 224 -1.79 -10.71 -9.08
C LEU A 224 -2.34 -11.62 -7.99
N TYR A 225 -1.82 -11.45 -6.78
CA TYR A 225 -2.17 -12.24 -5.61
C TYR A 225 -2.97 -11.40 -4.64
N SER A 226 -4.23 -11.75 -4.37
CA SER A 226 -5.06 -11.13 -3.35
C SER A 226 -5.06 -11.97 -2.08
N LEU A 227 -4.52 -11.42 -1.00
CA LEU A 227 -4.08 -12.17 0.17
C LEU A 227 -4.90 -11.82 1.42
N GLY A 228 -5.35 -12.87 2.13
CA GLY A 228 -5.84 -12.76 3.51
C GLY A 228 -7.01 -11.80 3.68
N GLY A 229 -6.93 -10.94 4.70
CA GLY A 229 -7.91 -9.91 5.01
C GLY A 229 -9.02 -10.36 5.97
N LEU A 230 -9.89 -9.42 6.30
CA LEU A 230 -11.02 -9.60 7.19
C LEU A 230 -12.31 -9.63 6.38
N ARG A 231 -12.99 -10.78 6.37
CA ARG A 231 -14.35 -10.86 5.85
C ARG A 231 -15.29 -10.28 6.91
N GLN A 232 -15.96 -9.20 6.55
CA GLN A 232 -16.93 -8.58 7.44
C GLN A 232 -18.08 -9.55 7.74
N GLY A 233 -18.54 -9.49 8.99
CA GLY A 233 -19.76 -10.15 9.42
C GLY A 233 -20.98 -9.67 8.64
N ARG A 234 -21.98 -10.54 8.52
CA ARG A 234 -23.37 -10.13 8.21
C ARG A 234 -24.19 -10.26 9.49
N LEU A 235 -25.47 -9.86 9.47
CA LEU A 235 -26.38 -10.03 10.60
C LEU A 235 -26.17 -11.41 11.27
N TYR A 236 -25.87 -11.40 12.58
CA TYR A 236 -25.59 -12.58 13.42
C TYR A 236 -24.32 -13.40 13.10
N ARG A 237 -23.42 -12.94 12.22
CA ARG A 237 -22.12 -13.60 11.95
C ARG A 237 -20.97 -12.69 12.34
N GLN A 238 -20.08 -13.20 13.17
CA GLN A 238 -18.86 -12.49 13.56
C GLN A 238 -17.92 -12.28 12.35
N PRO A 239 -17.15 -11.18 12.33
CA PRO A 239 -16.06 -10.99 11.38
C PRO A 239 -15.10 -12.19 11.40
N LYS A 240 -14.56 -12.56 10.24
CA LYS A 240 -13.69 -13.73 10.11
C LYS A 240 -12.41 -13.38 9.36
N PHE A 241 -11.27 -13.56 10.02
CA PHE A 241 -9.97 -13.48 9.36
C PHE A 241 -9.85 -14.59 8.30
N LEU A 242 -9.35 -14.20 7.14
CA LEU A 242 -9.18 -15.09 6.01
C LEU A 242 -7.73 -15.55 5.92
N ARG A 243 -7.57 -16.74 5.34
CA ARG A 243 -6.28 -17.29 4.91
C ARG A 243 -6.29 -17.55 3.40
N THR A 244 -7.30 -17.08 2.68
CA THR A 244 -7.45 -17.33 1.24
C THR A 244 -6.48 -16.45 0.45
N MET A 245 -5.87 -17.03 -0.57
CA MET A 245 -5.13 -16.35 -1.61
C MET A 245 -5.90 -16.55 -2.92
N ASP A 246 -6.34 -15.47 -3.55
CA ASP A 246 -6.90 -15.55 -4.91
C ASP A 246 -5.84 -15.07 -5.90
N VAL A 247 -5.60 -15.86 -6.95
CA VAL A 247 -4.57 -15.58 -7.96
C VAL A 247 -5.24 -15.21 -9.26
N PHE A 248 -4.91 -14.05 -9.80
CA PHE A 248 -5.37 -13.59 -11.10
C PHE A 248 -4.25 -13.69 -12.12
N ASP A 249 -4.54 -14.32 -13.25
CA ASP A 249 -3.64 -14.40 -14.39
C ASP A 249 -3.86 -13.18 -15.28
N MET A 250 -2.81 -12.36 -15.42
CA MET A 250 -2.90 -11.08 -16.11
C MET A 250 -2.89 -11.22 -17.64
N GLU A 251 -2.46 -12.37 -18.18
CA GLU A 251 -2.51 -12.67 -19.62
C GLU A 251 -3.89 -13.20 -20.01
N GLN A 252 -4.44 -14.12 -19.21
CA GLN A 252 -5.76 -14.70 -19.47
C GLN A 252 -6.90 -13.77 -19.05
N GLY A 253 -6.64 -12.81 -18.16
CA GLY A 253 -7.67 -11.89 -17.66
C GLY A 253 -8.67 -12.54 -16.71
N GLY A 254 -8.26 -13.59 -15.98
CA GLY A 254 -9.15 -14.41 -15.15
C GLY A 254 -8.55 -14.84 -13.82
N TRP A 255 -9.42 -15.09 -12.83
CA TRP A 255 -9.04 -15.70 -11.56
C TRP A 255 -8.84 -17.21 -11.74
N LEU A 256 -7.72 -17.73 -11.24
CA LEU A 256 -7.44 -19.16 -11.23
C LEU A 256 -8.42 -19.89 -10.30
N LYS A 257 -8.70 -21.15 -10.63
CA LYS A 257 -9.52 -22.02 -9.78
C LYS A 257 -8.86 -22.20 -8.41
N MET A 258 -9.65 -22.17 -7.35
CA MET A 258 -9.15 -22.31 -5.98
C MET A 258 -8.51 -23.68 -5.77
N GLU A 259 -7.30 -23.69 -5.22
CA GLU A 259 -6.53 -24.89 -4.91
C GLU A 259 -6.21 -25.00 -3.42
N ARG A 260 -5.81 -26.20 -2.96
CA ARG A 260 -5.42 -26.41 -1.55
C ARG A 260 -4.18 -25.60 -1.14
N SER A 261 -3.30 -25.29 -2.09
CA SER A 261 -2.11 -24.45 -1.91
C SER A 261 -2.44 -22.97 -1.74
N PHE A 262 -3.66 -22.53 -2.09
CA PHE A 262 -4.09 -21.12 -2.05
C PHE A 262 -4.59 -20.72 -0.66
N PHE A 263 -4.12 -21.41 0.37
CA PHE A 263 -4.41 -21.08 1.75
C PHE A 263 -3.11 -20.78 2.49
N LEU A 264 -2.98 -19.55 2.98
CA LEU A 264 -1.96 -19.15 3.93
C LEU A 264 -2.01 -20.10 5.14
N LYS A 265 -0.85 -20.34 5.75
CA LYS A 265 -0.70 -21.14 6.97
C LYS A 265 -1.44 -20.52 8.14
N LYS A 266 -1.43 -19.18 8.24
CA LYS A 266 -2.19 -18.42 9.26
C LYS A 266 -3.24 -17.53 8.63
N ARG A 267 -4.37 -17.36 9.34
CA ARG A 267 -5.36 -16.33 9.00
C ARG A 267 -4.80 -14.99 9.42
N ARG A 268 -4.81 -14.01 8.52
CA ARG A 268 -4.23 -12.70 8.78
C ARG A 268 -4.98 -11.59 8.04
N ALA A 269 -5.07 -10.42 8.67
CA ALA A 269 -5.47 -9.16 8.07
C ALA A 269 -4.51 -8.05 8.54
N ASP A 270 -4.43 -6.94 7.81
CA ASP A 270 -3.61 -5.78 8.19
C ASP A 270 -2.12 -6.14 8.44
N PHE A 271 -1.56 -6.93 7.52
CA PHE A 271 -0.23 -7.51 7.57
C PHE A 271 0.68 -6.90 6.49
N VAL A 272 1.99 -7.03 6.69
CA VAL A 272 3.01 -6.69 5.70
C VAL A 272 2.97 -7.71 4.58
N ALA A 273 2.99 -7.25 3.32
CA ALA A 273 3.15 -8.14 2.17
C ALA A 273 3.98 -7.48 1.07
N GLY A 274 4.64 -8.31 0.26
CA GLY A 274 5.40 -7.86 -0.90
C GLY A 274 5.90 -9.03 -1.73
N SER A 275 6.38 -8.73 -2.93
CA SER A 275 7.14 -9.68 -3.75
C SER A 275 8.62 -9.48 -3.49
N LEU A 276 9.33 -10.58 -3.19
CA LEU A 276 10.77 -10.56 -2.92
C LEU A 276 11.41 -11.83 -3.46
N SER A 277 12.43 -11.67 -4.32
CA SER A 277 13.21 -12.74 -4.94
C SER A 277 12.36 -13.90 -5.49
N GLY A 278 11.33 -13.58 -6.27
CA GLY A 278 10.45 -14.58 -6.89
C GLY A 278 9.42 -15.24 -5.97
N ARG A 279 9.23 -14.70 -4.76
CA ARG A 279 8.25 -15.21 -3.78
C ARG A 279 7.26 -14.11 -3.38
N VAL A 280 6.05 -14.52 -3.02
CA VAL A 280 5.08 -13.65 -2.36
C VAL A 280 5.22 -13.85 -0.86
N ILE A 281 5.52 -12.78 -0.13
CA ILE A 281 5.78 -12.82 1.31
C ILE A 281 4.65 -12.14 2.06
N VAL A 282 4.29 -12.70 3.20
CA VAL A 282 3.42 -12.05 4.18
C VAL A 282 4.01 -12.19 5.59
N ALA A 283 3.94 -11.13 6.39
CA ALA A 283 4.48 -11.10 7.74
C ALA A 283 3.59 -10.29 8.69
N GLY A 284 3.51 -10.74 9.95
CA GLY A 284 2.72 -10.09 10.98
C GLY A 284 1.21 -10.03 10.71
N GLY A 285 0.56 -8.99 11.25
CA GLY A 285 -0.86 -8.71 11.15
C GLY A 285 -1.72 -9.26 12.29
N LEU A 286 -3.03 -9.12 12.13
CA LEU A 286 -4.04 -9.58 13.07
C LEU A 286 -4.59 -10.93 12.65
N GLY A 287 -4.72 -11.85 13.60
CA GLY A 287 -5.30 -13.19 13.41
C GLY A 287 -6.45 -13.47 14.37
N ASN A 288 -6.79 -14.75 14.53
CA ASN A 288 -7.78 -15.17 15.54
C ASN A 288 -7.20 -15.14 16.97
N GLN A 289 -5.90 -14.94 17.09
CA GLN A 289 -5.16 -14.86 18.35
C GLN A 289 -5.46 -13.53 19.05
N PRO A 290 -5.37 -13.48 20.40
CA PRO A 290 -5.57 -12.23 21.15
C PRO A 290 -4.46 -11.21 20.91
N THR A 291 -3.29 -11.66 20.45
CA THR A 291 -2.12 -10.83 20.15
C THR A 291 -1.87 -10.76 18.65
N VAL A 292 -1.15 -9.71 18.24
CA VAL A 292 -0.62 -9.58 16.88
C VAL A 292 0.27 -10.78 16.52
N LEU A 293 0.25 -11.15 15.24
CA LEU A 293 1.07 -12.23 14.71
C LEU A 293 2.52 -11.76 14.57
N GLU A 294 3.45 -12.68 14.82
CA GLU A 294 4.88 -12.53 14.46
C GLU A 294 5.24 -13.38 13.24
N THR A 295 4.36 -14.32 12.88
CA THR A 295 4.68 -15.34 11.87
C THR A 295 4.82 -14.73 10.48
N ALA A 296 5.90 -15.11 9.79
CA ALA A 296 6.10 -14.83 8.38
C ALA A 296 6.00 -16.12 7.55
N GLU A 297 5.49 -16.00 6.33
CA GLU A 297 5.38 -17.12 5.39
C GLU A 297 5.57 -16.62 3.95
N ALA A 298 6.12 -17.47 3.10
CA ALA A 298 6.40 -17.18 1.71
C ALA A 298 5.72 -18.21 0.80
N PHE A 299 5.02 -17.75 -0.22
CA PHE A 299 4.50 -18.58 -1.30
C PHE A 299 5.54 -18.68 -2.40
N HIS A 300 5.87 -19.91 -2.79
CA HIS A 300 6.71 -20.22 -3.94
C HIS A 300 5.81 -20.51 -5.15
N PRO A 301 5.77 -19.65 -6.19
CA PRO A 301 4.90 -19.86 -7.34
C PRO A 301 5.21 -21.15 -8.11
N GLY A 302 6.50 -21.41 -8.40
CA GLY A 302 6.93 -22.64 -9.10
C GLY A 302 6.63 -23.95 -8.37
N LYS A 303 6.72 -23.98 -7.03
CA LYS A 303 6.36 -25.16 -6.22
C LYS A 303 4.88 -25.18 -5.78
N ASN A 304 4.14 -24.11 -6.08
CA ASN A 304 2.76 -23.90 -5.64
C ASN A 304 2.53 -24.21 -4.15
N LYS A 305 3.38 -23.65 -3.27
CA LYS A 305 3.39 -24.02 -1.84
C LYS A 305 3.76 -22.84 -0.94
N TRP A 306 3.09 -22.76 0.21
CA TRP A 306 3.48 -21.89 1.32
C TRP A 306 4.53 -22.55 2.22
N GLU A 307 5.60 -21.82 2.48
CA GLU A 307 6.71 -22.21 3.34
C GLU A 307 6.84 -21.22 4.51
N THR A 308 7.28 -21.72 5.66
CA THR A 308 7.44 -20.86 6.86
C THR A 308 8.75 -20.11 6.75
N LEU A 309 8.73 -18.81 7.03
CA LEU A 309 9.93 -17.97 7.16
C LEU A 309 10.26 -17.74 8.64
N PRO A 310 11.47 -17.26 8.97
CA PRO A 310 11.77 -16.75 10.30
C PRO A 310 10.74 -15.72 10.76
N ALA A 311 10.39 -15.76 12.05
CA ALA A 311 9.42 -14.84 12.63
C ALA A 311 9.91 -13.39 12.61
N MET A 312 8.98 -12.45 12.40
CA MET A 312 9.24 -11.02 12.50
C MET A 312 9.72 -10.69 13.94
N PRO A 313 10.87 -9.99 14.11
CA PRO A 313 11.45 -9.78 15.43
C PRO A 313 10.57 -9.01 16.41
N THR A 314 9.71 -8.12 15.90
CA THR A 314 8.69 -7.43 16.70
C THR A 314 7.30 -7.73 16.12
N PRO A 315 6.43 -8.47 16.82
CA PRO A 315 5.08 -8.77 16.35
C PRO A 315 4.26 -7.47 16.18
N ARG A 316 3.59 -7.27 15.03
CA ARG A 316 2.82 -6.03 14.76
C ARG A 316 1.84 -6.13 13.58
N CYS A 317 0.86 -5.22 13.54
CA CYS A 317 -0.05 -4.97 12.42
C CYS A 317 0.03 -3.51 11.97
N ALA A 318 -0.81 -3.08 11.00
CA ALA A 318 -0.89 -1.70 10.50
C ALA A 318 0.46 -1.11 10.04
N CYS A 319 1.41 -1.97 9.67
CA CYS A 319 2.71 -1.55 9.21
C CYS A 319 2.60 -0.98 7.80
N SER A 320 3.40 0.04 7.51
CA SER A 320 3.69 0.35 6.12
C SER A 320 4.79 -0.60 5.64
N SER A 321 4.66 -1.06 4.40
CA SER A 321 5.66 -1.96 3.81
C SER A 321 6.10 -1.49 2.45
N ILE A 322 7.39 -1.68 2.17
CA ILE A 322 7.98 -1.33 0.89
C ILE A 322 9.12 -2.30 0.58
N VAL A 323 9.31 -2.61 -0.70
CA VAL A 323 10.44 -3.42 -1.16
C VAL A 323 11.53 -2.45 -1.61
N LEU A 324 12.75 -2.67 -1.13
CA LEU A 324 13.93 -1.95 -1.57
C LEU A 324 15.07 -2.94 -1.78
N LYS A 325 15.66 -2.94 -2.99
CA LYS A 325 16.67 -3.92 -3.40
C LYS A 325 16.17 -5.36 -3.09
N ASN A 326 16.97 -6.16 -2.38
CA ASN A 326 16.64 -7.54 -1.97
C ASN A 326 16.00 -7.64 -0.58
N CYS A 327 15.27 -6.61 -0.14
CA CYS A 327 14.65 -6.57 1.18
C CYS A 327 13.19 -6.09 1.14
N LEU A 328 12.32 -6.75 1.92
CA LEU A 328 10.98 -6.28 2.24
C LEU A 328 11.01 -5.62 3.63
N LEU A 329 10.78 -4.31 3.69
CA LEU A 329 10.78 -3.54 4.92
C LEU A 329 9.37 -3.47 5.52
N ALA A 330 9.31 -3.57 6.83
CA ALA A 330 8.15 -3.35 7.67
C ALA A 330 8.44 -2.17 8.61
N VAL A 331 7.79 -1.03 8.36
CA VAL A 331 8.05 0.24 9.03
C VAL A 331 6.86 0.63 9.92
N GLY A 332 7.15 0.93 11.18
CA GLY A 332 6.16 1.37 12.16
C GLY A 332 5.12 0.28 12.46
N GLY A 333 3.88 0.69 12.68
CA GLY A 333 2.76 -0.21 12.97
C GLY A 333 2.37 -0.25 14.45
N VAL A 334 1.51 -1.20 14.81
CA VAL A 334 0.87 -1.28 16.14
C VAL A 334 1.10 -2.63 16.78
N ASN A 335 1.40 -2.61 18.08
CA ASN A 335 1.30 -3.76 18.99
C ASN A 335 0.54 -3.35 20.27
N GLN A 336 1.21 -3.21 21.42
CA GLN A 336 0.62 -2.64 22.66
C GLN A 336 0.49 -1.10 22.60
N GLY A 337 1.09 -0.48 21.59
CA GLY A 337 1.08 0.94 21.27
C GLY A 337 1.72 1.14 19.90
N LEU A 338 1.99 2.38 19.50
CA LEU A 338 2.70 2.64 18.26
C LEU A 338 4.16 2.17 18.35
N SER A 339 4.61 1.49 17.31
CA SER A 339 5.99 1.04 17.18
C SER A 339 6.78 2.00 16.29
N ASN A 340 8.05 2.22 16.63
CA ASN A 340 9.05 2.79 15.72
C ASN A 340 9.94 1.71 15.08
N ALA A 341 9.62 0.43 15.23
CA ALA A 341 10.44 -0.63 14.67
C ALA A 341 10.51 -0.52 13.14
N VAL A 342 11.73 -0.64 12.62
CA VAL A 342 12.01 -0.80 11.20
C VAL A 342 12.76 -2.11 11.07
N GLU A 343 12.14 -3.07 10.39
CA GLU A 343 12.73 -4.39 10.22
C GLU A 343 12.64 -4.79 8.75
N ALA A 344 13.73 -5.36 8.24
CA ALA A 344 13.85 -5.78 6.86
C ALA A 344 14.00 -7.29 6.79
N LEU A 345 13.13 -7.96 6.04
CA LEU A 345 13.35 -9.34 5.64
C LEU A 345 14.16 -9.31 4.35
N CYS A 346 15.41 -9.75 4.42
CA CYS A 346 16.33 -9.76 3.29
C CYS A 346 16.69 -11.19 2.90
N VAL A 347 17.02 -11.39 1.62
CA VAL A 347 17.70 -12.59 1.16
C VAL A 347 19.20 -12.36 1.28
N SER A 348 19.91 -13.32 1.87
CA SER A 348 21.38 -13.31 1.90
C SER A 348 21.89 -13.33 0.45
N ASP A 349 22.80 -12.44 0.09
CA ASP A 349 23.47 -12.54 -1.21
C ASP A 349 24.29 -13.84 -1.19
N ALA A 350 23.99 -14.75 -2.12
CA ALA A 350 24.68 -16.03 -2.29
C ALA A 350 26.02 -15.84 -2.99
#